data_AF-A0A7S4JF99-F1
#
_entry.id   AF-A0A7S4JF99-F1
#
_cell.length_a   1.000
_cell.length_b   1.000
_cell.length_c   1.000
_cell.angle_alpha   90.00
_cell.angle_beta   90.00
_cell.angle_gamma   90.00
#
_symmetry.space_group_name_H-M   'P 1'
#
loop_
_entity.id
_entity.type
_entity.pdbx_description
1 polymer ?
#
loop_
_entity_poly.entity_id
_entity_poly.type
_entity_poly.pdbx_seq_one_letter_code
_entity_poly.pdbx_strand_id
1 'polypeptide(L)'
;SGKGLGATLLSFLLPKGKIVMLDANGHMELSHVQARPNLSFRHLDIFSDGAPALLREEAAGASFVMALGMHLCGALSPRLIDLAVAVDAIDAMALCPCCLKGSHGKAVAHAAKARGVDPY
;
A
#
# COMPACT_ATOMS: atom_id res chain seq x y z
N SER A 1 1.07 -4.84 2.16
CA SER A 1 1.42 -5.57 3.39
C SER A 1 1.52 -7.07 3.09
N GLY A 2 1.92 -7.85 4.09
CA GLY A 2 2.57 -9.16 4.05
C GLY A 2 3.49 -9.24 5.30
N LYS A 3 4.53 -10.08 5.34
CA LYS A 3 5.41 -10.27 6.52
C LYS A 3 6.25 -9.05 7.00
N GLY A 4 5.84 -7.81 6.75
CA GLY A 4 6.43 -6.60 7.35
C GLY A 4 7.79 -6.13 6.82
N LEU A 5 8.54 -6.96 6.09
CA LEU A 5 9.90 -6.65 5.64
C LEU A 5 10.07 -5.29 4.96
N GLY A 6 9.17 -4.94 4.03
CA GLY A 6 9.24 -3.64 3.33
C GLY A 6 9.04 -2.46 4.29
N ALA A 7 8.10 -2.58 5.23
CA ALA A 7 7.85 -1.54 6.22
C ALA A 7 9.00 -1.44 7.23
N THR A 8 9.60 -2.58 7.61
CA THR A 8 10.83 -2.60 8.42
C THR A 8 11.97 -1.89 7.71
N LEU A 9 12.20 -2.15 6.42
CA LEU A 9 13.21 -1.43 5.64
C LEU A 9 12.93 0.07 5.59
N LEU A 10 11.70 0.48 5.29
CA LEU A 10 11.31 1.90 5.28
C LEU A 10 11.55 2.56 6.64
N SER A 11 11.34 1.84 7.74
CA SER A 11 11.60 2.37 9.08
C SER A 11 13.09 2.75 9.28
N PHE A 12 14.03 2.06 8.62
CA PHE A 12 15.46 2.40 8.63
C PHE A 12 15.78 3.55 7.69
N LEU A 13 15.19 3.58 6.50
CA LEU A 13 15.42 4.62 5.50
C LEU A 13 14.81 5.97 5.89
N LEU A 14 13.70 5.95 6.64
CA LEU A 14 12.95 7.12 7.09
C LEU A 14 12.88 7.14 8.62
N PRO A 15 14.01 7.35 9.34
CA PRO A 15 14.05 7.21 10.79
C PRO A 15 13.22 8.28 11.53
N LYS A 16 12.92 9.41 10.88
CA LYS A 16 12.03 10.46 11.40
C LYS A 16 10.59 10.31 10.92
N GLY A 17 10.33 9.42 9.96
CA GLY A 17 9.01 9.16 9.42
C GLY A 17 8.26 8.14 10.26
N LYS A 18 6.93 8.27 10.30
CA LYS A 18 6.02 7.29 10.87
C LYS A 18 5.61 6.30 9.78
N ILE A 19 5.88 5.03 9.99
CA ILE A 19 5.52 3.96 9.06
C ILE A 19 4.36 3.17 9.66
N VAL A 20 3.24 3.13 8.95
CA VAL A 20 2.03 2.41 9.38
C VAL A 20 1.78 1.27 8.40
N MET A 21 1.87 0.03 8.90
CA MET A 21 1.46 -1.15 8.15
C MET A 21 -0.06 -1.35 8.26
N LEU A 22 -0.72 -1.57 7.14
CA LEU A 22 -2.15 -1.86 7.04
C LEU A 22 -2.34 -3.24 6.43
N ASP A 23 -3.05 -4.15 7.10
CA ASP A 23 -3.44 -5.46 6.56
C ASP A 23 -4.81 -5.89 7.11
N ALA A 24 -5.55 -6.66 6.32
CA ALA A 24 -6.85 -7.23 6.71
C ALA A 24 -6.71 -8.47 7.61
N ASN A 25 -5.50 -9.04 7.74
CA ASN A 25 -5.22 -10.11 8.68
C ASN A 25 -4.67 -9.56 10.00
N GLY A 26 -5.52 -9.47 11.02
CA GLY A 26 -5.11 -9.06 12.38
C GLY A 26 -4.23 -10.07 13.14
N HIS A 27 -4.09 -11.31 12.66
CA HIS A 27 -3.39 -12.40 13.35
C HIS A 27 -1.97 -12.63 12.84
N MET A 28 -1.32 -11.60 12.29
CA MET A 28 0.03 -11.72 11.76
C MET A 28 1.09 -11.74 12.86
N GLU A 29 2.08 -12.61 12.71
CA GLU A 29 3.28 -12.60 13.55
C GLU A 29 4.20 -11.42 13.18
N LEU A 30 4.12 -10.36 13.99
CA LEU A 30 4.76 -9.06 13.73
C LEU A 30 5.74 -8.64 14.85
N SER A 31 6.30 -9.58 15.60
CA SER A 31 7.27 -9.28 16.67
C SER A 31 8.45 -8.41 16.19
N HIS A 32 8.90 -8.59 14.95
CA HIS A 32 9.95 -7.78 14.33
C HIS A 32 9.52 -6.33 14.02
N VAL A 33 8.22 -6.06 13.86
CA VAL A 33 7.67 -4.71 13.66
C VAL A 33 7.83 -3.88 14.95
N GLN A 34 7.63 -4.52 16.11
CA GLN A 34 7.77 -3.88 17.42
C GLN A 34 9.22 -3.49 17.77
N ALA A 35 10.21 -3.98 17.02
CA ALA A 35 11.61 -3.64 17.24
C ALA A 35 11.97 -2.20 16.82
N ARG A 36 11.04 -1.47 16.19
CA ARG A 36 11.27 -0.11 15.66
C ARG A 36 10.22 0.85 16.22
N PRO A 37 10.62 1.95 16.88
CA PRO A 37 9.68 2.87 17.53
C PRO A 37 8.82 3.68 16.55
N ASN A 38 9.24 3.77 15.29
CA ASN A 38 8.56 4.54 14.25
C ASN A 38 7.74 3.66 13.29
N LEU A 39 7.50 2.40 13.66
CA LEU A 39 6.79 1.43 12.84
C LEU A 39 5.65 0.82 13.66
N SER A 40 4.44 0.91 13.14
CA SER A 40 3.23 0.36 13.77
C SER A 40 2.43 -0.49 12.78
N PHE A 41 1.51 -1.28 13.32
CA PHE A 41 0.54 -2.07 12.55
C PHE A 41 -0.88 -1.64 12.93
N ARG A 42 -1.73 -1.47 11.92
CA ARG A 42 -3.18 -1.33 12.07
C ARG A 42 -3.85 -2.44 11.29
N HIS A 43 -4.74 -3.15 11.97
CA HIS A 43 -5.66 -4.07 11.31
C HIS A 43 -6.71 -3.25 10.56
N LEU A 44 -6.70 -3.33 9.23
CA LEU A 44 -7.61 -2.60 8.36
C LEU A 44 -7.86 -3.40 7.08
N ASP A 45 -9.14 -3.65 6.80
CA ASP A 45 -9.60 -3.92 5.45
C ASP A 45 -9.82 -2.60 4.70
N ILE A 46 -9.09 -2.40 3.60
CA ILE A 46 -9.20 -1.19 2.78
C ILE A 46 -10.58 -1.04 2.12
N PHE A 47 -11.36 -2.11 2.00
CA PHE A 47 -12.74 -2.05 1.53
C PHE A 47 -13.75 -1.62 2.61
N SER A 48 -13.34 -1.59 3.87
CA SER A 48 -14.24 -1.18 4.96
C SER A 48 -14.61 0.30 4.88
N ASP A 49 -15.81 0.63 5.36
CA ASP A 49 -16.29 2.01 5.46
C ASP A 49 -15.45 2.86 6.44
N GLY A 50 -14.75 2.19 7.39
CA GLY A 50 -13.86 2.84 8.35
C GLY A 50 -12.49 3.22 7.78
N ALA A 51 -12.11 2.72 6.60
CA ALA A 51 -10.78 2.96 6.03
C ALA A 51 -10.44 4.45 5.87
N PRO A 52 -11.32 5.31 5.30
CA PRO A 52 -11.01 6.73 5.17
C PRO A 52 -10.77 7.44 6.52
N ALA A 53 -11.56 7.09 7.55
CA ALA A 53 -11.43 7.70 8.86
C ALA A 53 -10.11 7.31 9.53
N LEU A 54 -9.74 6.02 9.48
CA LEU A 54 -8.48 5.53 10.03
C LEU A 54 -7.27 6.17 9.32
N LEU A 55 -7.32 6.31 8.00
CA LEU A 55 -6.24 6.93 7.23
C LEU A 55 -6.02 8.39 7.63
N ARG A 56 -7.09 9.15 7.87
CA ARG A 56 -7.00 10.53 8.39
C ARG A 56 -6.44 10.60 9.80
N GLU A 57 -6.85 9.68 10.67
CA GLU A 57 -6.32 9.58 12.03
C GLU A 57 -4.80 9.32 12.01
N GLU A 58 -4.34 8.39 11.17
CA GLU A 58 -2.93 8.04 11.06
C GLU A 58 -2.07 9.17 10.45
N ALA A 59 -2.66 9.94 9.54
CA ALA A 59 -2.08 11.11 8.89
C ALA A 59 -2.04 12.36 9.79
N ALA A 60 -2.78 12.39 10.90
CA ALA A 60 -2.90 13.59 11.72
C ALA A 60 -1.53 14.11 12.19
N GLY A 61 -1.27 15.39 11.92
CA GLY A 61 -0.02 16.06 12.28
C GLY A 61 1.19 15.75 11.38
N ALA A 62 1.02 14.91 10.35
CA ALA A 62 2.05 14.71 9.33
C ALA A 62 2.10 15.90 8.37
N SER A 63 3.30 16.29 7.96
CA SER A 63 3.50 17.31 6.92
C SER A 63 3.39 16.75 5.50
N PHE A 64 3.47 15.42 5.36
CA PHE A 64 3.39 14.69 4.10
C PHE A 64 3.04 13.23 4.36
N VAL A 65 2.13 12.68 3.56
CA VAL A 65 1.62 11.31 3.69
C VAL A 65 1.66 10.62 2.34
N MET A 66 2.28 9.44 2.33
CA MET A 66 2.34 8.58 1.15
C MET A 66 1.66 7.25 1.40
N ALA A 67 0.70 6.90 0.55
CA ALA A 67 0.14 5.57 0.48
C ALA A 67 1.06 4.67 -0.37
N LEU A 68 1.51 3.54 0.19
CA LEU A 68 2.37 2.59 -0.51
C LEU A 68 1.66 1.25 -0.70
N GLY A 69 1.36 0.94 -1.95
CA GLY A 69 0.75 -0.32 -2.36
C GLY A 69 1.70 -1.28 -3.05
N MET A 70 2.43 -2.09 -2.29
CA MET A 70 3.28 -3.17 -2.83
C MET A 70 2.47 -4.46 -2.99
N HIS A 71 2.52 -5.08 -4.17
CA HIS A 71 1.79 -6.31 -4.51
C HIS A 71 0.26 -6.24 -4.36
N LEU A 72 -0.34 -5.04 -4.24
CA LEU A 72 -1.81 -4.90 -4.31
C LEU A 72 -2.26 -5.09 -5.77
N CYS A 73 -2.87 -6.23 -6.05
CA CYS A 73 -3.33 -6.60 -7.40
C CYS A 73 -4.85 -6.83 -7.44
N GLY A 74 -5.43 -6.85 -8.64
CA GLY A 74 -6.88 -7.07 -8.80
C GLY A 74 -7.67 -5.92 -8.20
N ALA A 75 -8.75 -6.21 -7.47
CA ALA A 75 -9.63 -5.19 -6.88
C ALA A 75 -8.93 -4.29 -5.85
N LEU A 76 -7.80 -4.74 -5.28
CA LEU A 76 -7.04 -4.00 -4.28
C LEU A 76 -6.38 -2.74 -4.86
N SER A 77 -5.89 -2.77 -6.10
CA SER A 77 -5.18 -1.63 -6.70
C SER A 77 -6.12 -0.46 -7.00
N PRO A 78 -7.27 -0.66 -7.71
CA PRO A 78 -8.28 0.37 -7.89
C PRO A 78 -8.79 0.90 -6.55
N ARG A 79 -9.01 0.01 -5.57
CA ARG A 79 -9.46 0.45 -4.25
C ARG A 79 -8.45 1.38 -3.56
N LEU A 80 -7.15 1.10 -3.65
CA LEU A 80 -6.13 2.00 -3.11
C LEU A 80 -6.10 3.34 -3.85
N ILE A 81 -6.28 3.33 -5.18
CA ILE A 81 -6.38 4.55 -6.00
C ILE A 81 -7.59 5.39 -5.54
N ASP A 82 -8.75 4.77 -5.39
CA ASP A 82 -9.97 5.44 -4.95
C ASP A 82 -9.77 6.07 -3.56
N LEU A 83 -9.13 5.36 -2.63
CA LEU A 83 -8.80 5.90 -1.31
C LEU A 83 -7.81 7.06 -1.39
N ALA A 84 -6.76 6.95 -2.20
CA ALA A 84 -5.77 8.01 -2.36
C ALA A 84 -6.38 9.30 -2.96
N VAL A 85 -7.40 9.18 -3.81
CA VAL A 85 -8.12 10.33 -4.38
C VAL A 85 -9.18 10.88 -3.42
N ALA A 86 -9.88 10.01 -2.67
CA ALA A 86 -10.99 10.41 -1.80
C ALA A 86 -10.56 10.88 -0.40
N VAL A 87 -9.37 10.47 0.06
CA VAL A 87 -8.81 10.86 1.35
C VAL A 87 -7.82 11.98 1.13
N ASP A 88 -8.29 13.20 1.40
CA ASP A 88 -7.55 14.46 1.35
C ASP A 88 -6.27 14.50 2.19
N ALA A 89 -6.13 13.57 3.15
CA ALA A 89 -4.92 13.42 3.96
C ALA A 89 -3.79 12.61 3.29
N ILE A 90 -3.96 12.14 2.04
CA ILE A 90 -2.93 11.41 1.28
C ILE A 90 -2.37 12.33 0.18
N ASP A 91 -1.10 12.72 0.30
CA ASP A 91 -0.45 13.62 -0.67
C ASP A 91 0.10 12.89 -1.89
N ALA A 92 0.50 11.63 -1.72
CA ALA A 92 1.07 10.83 -2.78
C ALA A 92 0.71 9.35 -2.66
N MET A 93 0.73 8.66 -3.80
CA MET A 93 0.57 7.21 -3.85
C MET A 93 1.66 6.58 -4.72
N ALA A 94 2.31 5.55 -4.20
CA ALA A 94 3.15 4.64 -4.95
C ALA A 94 2.47 3.27 -5.01
N LEU A 95 2.12 2.81 -6.20
CA LEU A 95 1.45 1.54 -6.42
C LEU A 95 2.31 0.66 -7.33
N CYS A 96 2.71 -0.50 -6.84
CA CYS A 96 3.51 -1.49 -7.56
C CYS A 96 2.74 -2.83 -7.58
N PRO A 97 1.79 -3.01 -8.51
CA PRO A 97 1.05 -4.25 -8.66
C PRO A 97 1.94 -5.29 -9.35
N CYS A 98 2.06 -6.48 -8.77
CA CYS A 98 2.88 -7.56 -9.36
C CYS A 98 2.09 -8.48 -10.31
N CYS A 99 0.76 -8.32 -10.39
CA CYS A 99 -0.09 -9.16 -11.21
C CYS A 99 -1.07 -8.28 -12.00
N LEU A 100 -0.84 -8.19 -13.30
CA LEU A 100 -1.83 -7.72 -14.25
C LEU A 100 -2.72 -8.91 -14.63
N LYS A 101 -3.68 -9.27 -13.77
CA LYS A 101 -4.69 -10.30 -14.10
C LYS A 101 -5.97 -9.64 -14.62
N GLY A 102 -6.74 -10.35 -15.43
CA GLY A 102 -8.00 -9.86 -16.00
C GLY A 102 -7.84 -9.10 -17.32
N SER A 103 -8.82 -8.24 -17.65
CA SER A 103 -8.87 -7.53 -18.94
C SER A 103 -7.66 -6.60 -19.15
N HIS A 104 -7.18 -5.96 -18.09
CA HIS A 104 -6.00 -5.08 -18.14
C HIS A 104 -4.71 -5.86 -18.39
N GLY A 105 -4.57 -7.06 -17.82
CA GLY A 105 -3.48 -7.98 -18.15
C GLY A 105 -3.45 -8.36 -19.63
N LYS A 106 -4.62 -8.65 -20.20
CA LYS A 106 -4.74 -8.95 -21.63
C LYS A 106 -4.39 -7.73 -22.49
N ALA A 107 -4.84 -6.54 -22.11
CA ALA A 107 -4.55 -5.30 -22.83
C ALA A 107 -3.06 -4.94 -22.79
N VAL A 108 -2.41 -5.05 -21.62
CA VAL A 108 -0.96 -4.81 -21.49
C VAL A 108 -0.16 -5.85 -22.26
N ALA A 109 -0.51 -7.13 -22.15
CA ALA A 109 0.15 -8.19 -22.93
C ALA A 109 -0.01 -7.97 -24.45
N HIS A 110 -1.18 -7.52 -24.91
CA HIS A 110 -1.39 -7.17 -26.31
C HIS A 110 -0.54 -5.96 -26.73
N ALA A 111 -0.47 -4.92 -25.90
CA ALA A 111 0.34 -3.74 -26.19
C ALA A 111 1.84 -4.06 -26.23
N ALA A 112 2.34 -4.88 -25.29
CA ALA A 112 3.71 -5.34 -25.24
C ALA A 112 4.06 -6.18 -26.49
N LYS A 113 3.17 -7.11 -26.88
CA LYS A 113 3.32 -7.90 -28.11
C LYS A 113 3.37 -7.03 -29.37
N ALA A 114 2.53 -6.00 -29.46
CA ALA A 114 2.54 -5.06 -30.59
C ALA A 114 3.85 -4.25 -30.67
N ARG A 115 4.54 -4.07 -29.54
CA ARG A 115 5.82 -3.36 -29.44
C ARG A 115 7.04 -4.28 -29.49
N GLY A 116 6.86 -5.59 -29.50
CA GLY A 116 7.96 -6.57 -29.49
C GLY A 116 8.79 -6.56 -28.21
N VAL A 117 8.20 -6.19 -27.07
CA VAL A 117 8.87 -6.13 -25.76
C VAL A 117 8.24 -7.12 -24.77
N ASP A 118 8.98 -7.49 -23.72
CA ASP A 118 8.44 -8.29 -22.62
C ASP A 118 7.35 -7.48 -21.86
N PRO A 119 6.20 -8.08 -21.53
CA PRO A 119 5.20 -7.43 -20.68
C PRO A 119 5.62 -7.24 -19.20
N TYR A 120 6.78 -7.75 -18.78
CA TYR A 120 7.37 -7.64 -17.44
C TYR A 120 8.79 -7.05 -17.45
#